data_AF-A0A7C3PXT9-F1
#
_entry.id   AF-A0A7C3PXT9-F1
#
_cell.length_a   1.000
_cell.length_b   1.000
_cell.length_c   1.000
_cell.angle_alpha   90.00
_cell.angle_beta   90.00
_cell.angle_gamma   90.00
#
_symmetry.space_group_name_H-M   'P 1'
#
loop_
_entity.id
_entity.type
_entity.pdbx_description
1 polymer ?
#
loop_
_entity_poly.entity_id
_entity_poly.type
_entity_poly.pdbx_seq_one_letter_code
_entity_poly.pdbx_strand_id
1 'polypeptide(L)'
;MRRLLLGLACVALSLGCSPVEPPAEESGGPAEGATTLPDSAAPTAQETTETVESLAAKYEEAKQAFERAKGDEAKAAYVEATVKYGTAVMMGDLPPREKYPRALELYEEALKQDPDNAEAKTNRQLILDIYKSMGREPSKPKEE
;
A
#
# COMPACT_ATOMS: atom_id res chain seq x y z
N MET A 1 6.39 -13.63 -45.35
CA MET A 1 6.24 -12.57 -46.37
C MET A 1 4.77 -12.42 -46.74
N ARG A 2 4.28 -11.17 -46.83
CA ARG A 2 2.91 -10.73 -47.18
C ARG A 2 1.86 -11.07 -46.11
N ARG A 3 1.19 -10.11 -45.48
CA ARG A 3 0.42 -9.03 -46.12
C ARG A 3 0.63 -7.67 -45.45
N LEU A 4 0.67 -6.68 -46.33
CA LEU A 4 0.84 -5.25 -46.14
C LEU A 4 -0.54 -4.59 -46.25
N LEU A 5 -0.70 -3.46 -45.55
CA LEU A 5 -1.52 -2.29 -45.85
C LEU A 5 -3.00 -2.20 -45.45
N LEU A 6 -3.27 -1.01 -44.90
CA LEU A 6 -4.48 -0.17 -45.01
C LEU A 6 -5.72 -0.73 -44.32
N GLY A 7 -6.25 -0.12 -43.27
CA GLY A 7 -6.30 1.30 -42.96
C GLY A 7 -7.74 1.59 -42.55
N LEU A 8 -7.96 2.58 -41.67
CA LEU A 8 -9.04 3.56 -41.71
C LEU A 8 -9.13 4.21 -40.31
N ALA A 9 -8.89 5.51 -40.30
CA ALA A 9 -9.16 6.39 -39.18
C ALA A 9 -10.67 6.44 -38.88
N CYS A 10 -11.04 6.58 -37.59
CA CYS A 10 -12.21 7.36 -37.23
C CYS A 10 -12.02 8.01 -35.87
N VAL A 11 -12.05 9.33 -35.92
CA VAL A 11 -12.03 10.31 -34.85
C VAL A 11 -13.33 10.24 -34.05
N ALA A 12 -13.24 10.35 -32.72
CA ALA A 12 -14.29 11.00 -31.93
C ALA A 12 -13.67 11.57 -30.65
N LEU A 13 -13.29 12.85 -30.73
CA LEU A 13 -13.18 13.74 -29.57
C LEU A 13 -14.56 13.86 -28.92
N SER A 14 -14.64 13.69 -27.60
CA SER A 14 -15.63 14.38 -26.80
C SER A 14 -14.96 14.88 -25.52
N LEU A 15 -14.43 16.09 -25.60
CA LEU A 15 -14.23 16.96 -24.44
C LEU A 15 -15.62 17.29 -23.88
N GLY A 16 -15.90 16.82 -22.66
CA GLY A 16 -17.01 17.32 -21.84
C GLY A 16 -16.45 18.10 -20.66
N CYS A 17 -16.27 19.41 -20.82
CA CYS A 17 -16.16 20.35 -19.72
C CYS A 17 -17.56 20.62 -19.16
N SER A 18 -17.76 20.41 -17.87
CA SER A 18 -18.86 21.04 -17.13
C SER A 18 -18.27 22.08 -16.18
N PRO A 19 -18.72 23.34 -16.22
CA PRO A 19 -18.29 24.37 -15.28
C PRO A 19 -19.11 24.37 -13.98
N VAL A 20 -18.37 24.63 -12.91
CA VAL A 20 -18.68 25.27 -11.63
C VAL A 20 -19.99 26.07 -11.53
N GLU A 21 -20.70 25.90 -10.40
CA GLU A 21 -21.47 26.96 -9.74
C GLU A 21 -21.51 26.73 -8.21
N PRO A 22 -21.16 27.73 -7.39
CA PRO A 22 -21.34 27.73 -5.93
C PRO A 22 -22.48 28.66 -5.50
N PRO A 23 -23.00 28.46 -4.28
CA PRO A 23 -23.23 29.58 -3.36
C PRO A 23 -22.74 29.20 -1.93
N ALA A 24 -21.87 29.95 -1.22
CA ALA A 24 -22.05 31.28 -0.62
C ALA A 24 -23.41 31.43 0.10
N GLU A 25 -23.62 31.80 1.35
CA GLU A 25 -22.90 32.10 2.59
C GLU A 25 -24.03 32.24 3.64
N GLU A 26 -23.80 31.93 4.92
CA GLU A 26 -24.36 32.66 6.08
C GLU A 26 -23.68 32.08 7.33
N SER A 27 -22.75 32.80 7.98
CA SER A 27 -22.97 33.87 8.95
C SER A 27 -23.84 33.45 10.14
N GLY A 28 -23.25 33.46 11.34
CA GLY A 28 -24.02 33.74 12.55
C GLY A 28 -23.67 32.94 13.81
N GLY A 29 -22.67 33.43 14.56
CA GLY A 29 -22.77 33.59 16.02
C GLY A 29 -22.54 32.37 16.95
N PRO A 30 -21.86 32.57 18.10
CA PRO A 30 -21.53 31.51 19.05
C PRO A 30 -22.66 31.33 20.09
N ALA A 31 -22.90 30.09 20.53
CA ALA A 31 -23.64 29.82 21.75
C ALA A 31 -23.03 28.61 22.47
N GLU A 32 -22.53 28.90 23.66
CA GLU A 32 -22.17 27.96 24.71
C GLU A 32 -23.33 27.04 25.06
N GLY A 33 -23.00 25.82 25.50
CA GLY A 33 -23.79 25.17 26.54
C GLY A 33 -24.23 23.73 26.27
N ALA A 34 -23.96 22.90 27.27
CA ALA A 34 -24.63 21.64 27.60
C ALA A 34 -24.19 20.38 26.82
N THR A 35 -23.09 19.81 27.33
CA THR A 35 -23.04 18.41 27.79
C THR A 35 -24.31 17.59 27.62
N THR A 36 -24.28 16.64 26.70
CA THR A 36 -24.69 15.25 26.91
C THR A 36 -23.97 14.39 25.87
N LEU A 37 -22.93 13.69 26.31
CA LEU A 37 -22.34 12.58 25.56
C LEU A 37 -23.39 11.47 25.50
N PRO A 38 -23.84 10.99 24.33
CA PRO A 38 -24.40 9.66 24.28
C PRO A 38 -23.27 8.66 24.50
N ASP A 39 -23.43 7.83 25.53
CA ASP A 39 -22.72 6.58 25.74
C ASP A 39 -22.96 5.68 24.52
N SER A 40 -22.20 5.95 23.45
CA SER A 40 -22.12 5.09 22.29
C SER A 40 -21.17 3.98 22.68
N ALA A 41 -21.71 2.96 23.34
CA ALA A 41 -21.12 1.64 23.41
C ALA A 41 -20.81 1.19 21.98
N ALA A 42 -19.59 1.50 21.52
CA ALA A 42 -19.04 0.92 20.33
C ALA A 42 -18.98 -0.61 20.56
N PRO A 43 -19.42 -1.43 19.60
CA PRO A 43 -19.18 -2.85 19.71
C PRO A 43 -17.67 -3.04 19.73
N THR A 44 -17.16 -3.65 20.79
CA THR A 44 -15.83 -4.26 20.82
C THR A 44 -15.81 -5.39 19.79
N ALA A 45 -15.70 -5.01 18.51
CA ALA A 45 -15.10 -5.86 17.51
C ALA A 45 -13.66 -6.05 17.98
N GLN A 46 -13.27 -7.31 18.18
CA GLN A 46 -11.89 -7.67 18.44
C GLN A 46 -11.07 -7.22 17.21
N GLU A 47 -10.60 -5.98 17.21
CA GLU A 47 -9.45 -5.60 16.42
C GLU A 47 -8.28 -6.36 17.02
N THR A 48 -8.03 -7.56 16.52
CA THR A 48 -6.70 -8.14 16.64
C THR A 48 -5.77 -7.20 15.90
N THR A 49 -5.24 -6.21 16.63
CA THR A 49 -4.16 -5.36 16.15
C THR A 49 -2.99 -6.29 15.84
N GLU A 50 -2.83 -6.66 14.57
CA GLU A 50 -1.74 -7.53 14.15
C GLU A 50 -0.42 -6.84 14.46
N THR A 51 0.36 -7.41 15.39
CA THR A 51 1.67 -6.87 15.74
C THR A 51 2.69 -7.24 14.67
N VAL A 52 3.79 -6.48 14.60
CA VAL A 52 4.93 -6.79 13.70
C VAL A 52 5.42 -8.22 13.88
N GLU A 53 5.43 -8.73 15.11
CA GLU A 53 5.83 -10.10 15.45
C GLU A 53 4.85 -11.13 14.90
N SER A 54 3.55 -10.90 15.07
CA SER A 54 2.52 -11.80 14.54
C SER A 54 2.54 -11.84 13.01
N LEU A 55 2.80 -10.71 12.36
CA LEU A 55 2.92 -10.61 10.90
C LEU A 55 4.21 -11.24 10.38
N ALA A 56 5.31 -11.15 11.13
CA ALA A 56 6.54 -11.87 10.81
C ALA A 56 6.30 -13.38 10.78
N ALA A 57 5.59 -13.92 11.78
CA ALA A 57 5.27 -15.35 11.83
C ALA A 57 4.38 -15.77 10.65
N LYS A 58 3.37 -14.97 10.29
CA LYS A 58 2.50 -15.23 9.13
C LYS A 58 3.26 -15.19 7.81
N TYR A 59 4.19 -14.24 7.67
CA TYR A 59 5.09 -14.16 6.52
C TYR A 59 5.93 -15.44 6.38
N GLU A 60 6.58 -15.89 7.46
CA GLU A 60 7.40 -17.11 7.44
C GLU A 60 6.56 -18.37 7.13
N GLU A 61 5.38 -18.49 7.73
CA GLU A 61 4.46 -19.60 7.45
C GLU A 61 4.05 -19.62 5.97
N ALA A 62 3.62 -18.48 5.44
CA ALA A 62 3.20 -18.35 4.05
C ALA A 62 4.35 -18.61 3.08
N LYS A 63 5.56 -18.13 3.40
CA LYS A 63 6.78 -18.40 2.62
C LYS A 63 7.05 -19.90 2.53
N GLN A 64 7.07 -20.60 3.66
CA GLN A 64 7.29 -22.04 3.67
C GLN A 64 6.17 -22.80 2.94
N ALA A 65 4.92 -22.36 3.07
CA ALA A 65 3.79 -22.96 2.34
C ALA A 65 3.96 -22.79 0.83
N PHE A 66 4.36 -21.59 0.37
CA PHE A 66 4.65 -21.31 -1.03
C PHE A 66 5.84 -22.14 -1.54
N GLU A 67 6.92 -22.28 -0.77
CA GLU A 67 8.06 -23.09 -1.16
C GLU A 67 7.72 -24.58 -1.31
N ARG A 68 6.81 -25.09 -0.46
CA ARG A 68 6.34 -26.49 -0.52
C ARG A 68 5.36 -26.73 -1.68
N ALA A 69 4.34 -25.88 -1.81
CA ALA A 69 3.25 -26.11 -2.75
C ALA A 69 3.55 -25.55 -4.15
N LYS A 70 4.26 -24.42 -4.23
CA LYS A 70 4.57 -23.65 -5.46
C LYS A 70 3.35 -23.38 -6.34
N GLY A 71 2.16 -23.33 -5.75
CA GLY A 71 0.90 -23.05 -6.43
C GLY A 71 0.51 -21.58 -6.37
N ASP A 72 -0.41 -21.16 -7.24
CA ASP A 72 -0.84 -19.76 -7.34
C ASP A 72 -1.52 -19.25 -6.07
N GLU A 73 -2.29 -20.09 -5.38
CA GLU A 73 -2.93 -19.73 -4.11
C GLU A 73 -1.88 -19.50 -3.01
N ALA A 74 -0.91 -20.41 -2.87
CA ALA A 74 0.17 -20.25 -1.90
C ALA A 74 1.05 -19.04 -2.21
N LYS A 75 1.27 -18.75 -3.51
CA LYS A 75 1.96 -17.54 -3.97
C LYS A 75 1.20 -16.28 -3.57
N ALA A 76 -0.11 -16.25 -3.78
CA ALA A 76 -0.95 -15.11 -3.43
C ALA A 76 -0.94 -14.86 -1.91
N ALA A 77 -1.09 -15.92 -1.09
CA ALA A 77 -1.01 -15.83 0.36
C ALA A 77 0.37 -15.33 0.84
N TYR A 78 1.44 -15.79 0.19
CA TYR A 78 2.80 -15.33 0.47
C TYR A 78 3.01 -13.87 0.10
N VAL A 79 2.53 -13.42 -1.06
CA VAL A 79 2.57 -11.99 -1.46
C VAL A 79 1.82 -11.14 -0.44
N GLU A 80 0.60 -11.53 -0.08
CA GLU A 80 -0.21 -10.80 0.90
C GLU A 80 0.49 -10.68 2.26
N ALA A 81 0.98 -11.79 2.80
CA ALA A 81 1.68 -11.82 4.07
C ALA A 81 2.96 -10.98 4.04
N THR A 82 3.72 -11.04 2.93
CA THR A 82 4.92 -10.25 2.72
C THR A 82 4.62 -8.74 2.71
N VAL A 83 3.57 -8.32 2.00
CA VAL A 83 3.18 -6.91 1.95
C VAL A 83 2.73 -6.39 3.30
N LYS A 84 1.86 -7.14 4.00
CA LYS A 84 1.40 -6.77 5.36
C LYS A 84 2.58 -6.66 6.33
N TYR A 85 3.51 -7.61 6.27
CA TYR A 85 4.68 -7.57 7.11
C TYR A 85 5.60 -6.39 6.78
N GLY A 86 5.86 -6.13 5.50
CA GLY A 86 6.62 -4.95 5.05
C GLY A 86 6.02 -3.64 5.55
N THR A 87 4.70 -3.50 5.47
CA THR A 87 3.97 -2.33 5.97
C THR A 87 4.07 -2.19 7.49
N ALA A 88 3.93 -3.28 8.24
CA ALA A 88 4.11 -3.25 9.68
C ALA A 88 5.54 -2.89 10.10
N VAL A 89 6.56 -3.40 9.39
CA VAL A 89 7.96 -3.02 9.62
C VAL A 89 8.19 -1.53 9.34
N MET A 90 7.65 -1.01 8.23
CA MET A 90 7.76 0.41 7.87
C MET A 90 7.11 1.33 8.91
N MET A 91 6.00 0.91 9.50
CA MET A 91 5.22 1.69 10.47
C MET A 91 5.68 1.48 11.92
N GLY A 92 6.48 0.44 12.20
CA GLY A 92 6.96 0.12 13.53
C GLY A 92 8.03 1.07 14.09
N ASP A 93 8.46 0.76 15.32
CA ASP A 93 9.34 1.58 16.17
C ASP A 93 10.83 1.46 15.86
N LEU A 94 11.20 0.68 14.84
CA LEU A 94 12.59 0.56 14.40
C LEU A 94 13.13 1.91 13.88
N PRO A 95 14.43 2.20 14.05
CA PRO A 95 14.99 3.43 13.53
C PRO A 95 14.92 3.45 11.99
N PRO A 96 14.81 4.63 11.34
CA PRO A 96 14.72 4.77 9.89
C PRO A 96 15.76 3.98 9.09
N ARG A 97 16.99 3.88 9.61
CA ARG A 97 18.10 3.15 8.97
C ARG A 97 17.92 1.64 8.94
N GLU A 98 16.99 1.10 9.71
CA GLU A 98 16.71 -0.33 9.79
C GLU A 98 15.35 -0.66 9.16
N LYS A 99 14.31 0.13 9.46
CA LYS A 99 12.97 -0.17 8.93
C LYS A 99 12.82 0.05 7.44
N TYR A 100 13.40 1.12 6.89
CA TYR A 100 13.23 1.41 5.47
C TYR A 100 13.94 0.41 4.57
N PRO A 101 15.21 0.01 4.82
CA PRO A 101 15.82 -1.08 4.06
C PRO A 101 15.02 -2.38 4.14
N ARG A 102 14.64 -2.79 5.36
CA ARG A 102 13.94 -4.06 5.57
C ARG A 102 12.56 -4.09 4.91
N ALA A 103 11.78 -3.01 5.04
CA ALA A 103 10.50 -2.90 4.36
C ALA A 103 10.65 -2.86 2.84
N LEU A 104 11.69 -2.18 2.33
CA LEU A 104 12.00 -2.15 0.90
C LEU A 104 12.30 -3.55 0.35
N GLU A 105 13.12 -4.33 1.06
CA GLU A 105 13.42 -5.73 0.71
C GLU A 105 12.15 -6.58 0.64
N LEU A 106 11.24 -6.42 1.62
CA LEU A 106 9.96 -7.14 1.64
C LEU A 106 9.06 -6.75 0.46
N TYR A 107 8.95 -5.46 0.12
CA TYR A 107 8.16 -5.06 -1.05
C TYR A 107 8.79 -5.53 -2.36
N GLU A 108 10.11 -5.57 -2.47
CA GLU A 108 10.79 -6.14 -3.63
C GLU A 108 10.61 -7.66 -3.72
N GLU A 109 10.57 -8.36 -2.58
CA GLU A 109 10.23 -9.79 -2.49
C GLU A 109 8.80 -10.07 -2.99
N ALA A 110 7.81 -9.27 -2.55
CA ALA A 110 6.44 -9.36 -3.04
C ALA A 110 6.36 -9.10 -4.56
N LEU A 111 7.03 -8.05 -5.05
CA LEU A 111 7.02 -7.68 -6.47
C LEU A 111 7.73 -8.68 -7.39
N LYS A 112 8.65 -9.50 -6.86
CA LYS A 112 9.23 -10.63 -7.62
C LYS A 112 8.19 -11.71 -7.92
N GLN A 113 7.22 -11.91 -7.03
CA GLN A 113 6.17 -12.92 -7.18
C GLN A 113 4.92 -12.38 -7.88
N ASP A 114 4.56 -11.12 -7.58
CA ASP A 114 3.46 -10.38 -8.18
C ASP A 114 3.94 -8.98 -8.61
N PRO A 115 4.46 -8.84 -9.84
CA PRO A 115 4.93 -7.56 -10.36
C PRO A 115 3.86 -6.49 -10.47
N ASP A 116 2.57 -6.83 -10.34
CA ASP A 116 1.45 -5.91 -10.46
C ASP A 116 0.80 -5.53 -9.13
N ASN A 117 1.36 -6.00 -8.01
CA ASN A 117 0.90 -5.64 -6.68
C ASN A 117 0.97 -4.13 -6.44
N ALA A 118 -0.18 -3.46 -6.46
CA ALA A 118 -0.27 -2.00 -6.38
C ALA A 118 0.17 -1.47 -5.01
N GLU A 119 -0.13 -2.18 -3.93
CA GLU A 119 0.26 -1.80 -2.56
C GLU A 119 1.78 -1.85 -2.39
N ALA A 120 2.42 -2.94 -2.82
CA ALA A 120 3.87 -3.08 -2.77
C ALA A 120 4.57 -2.01 -3.62
N LYS A 121 4.08 -1.69 -4.82
CA LYS A 121 4.61 -0.59 -5.65
C LYS A 121 4.52 0.76 -4.93
N THR A 122 3.37 1.05 -4.33
CA THR A 122 3.09 2.32 -3.66
C THR A 122 4.00 2.48 -2.43
N ASN A 123 4.09 1.46 -1.58
CA ASN A 123 4.89 1.53 -0.38
C ASN A 123 6.40 1.51 -0.68
N ARG A 124 6.83 0.73 -1.70
CA ARG A 124 8.20 0.81 -2.22
C ARG A 124 8.54 2.23 -2.67
N GLN A 125 7.67 2.87 -3.47
CA GLN A 125 7.92 4.21 -3.96
C GLN A 125 7.97 5.24 -2.81
N LEU A 126 7.09 5.12 -1.83
CA LEU A 126 7.11 5.95 -0.63
C LEU A 126 8.48 5.90 0.07
N ILE A 127 9.05 4.70 0.25
CA ILE A 127 10.37 4.54 0.85
C ILE A 127 11.46 5.20 -0.01
N LEU A 128 11.42 5.02 -1.33
CA LEU A 128 12.37 5.64 -2.25
C LEU A 128 12.31 7.19 -2.21
N ASP A 129 11.11 7.75 -2.09
CA ASP A 129 10.92 9.20 -1.96
C ASP A 129 11.44 9.71 -0.61
N ILE A 130 11.28 8.94 0.47
CA ILE A 130 11.88 9.24 1.78
C ILE A 130 13.41 9.26 1.66
N TYR A 131 14.03 8.27 1.02
CA TYR A 131 15.48 8.27 0.75
C TYR A 131 15.94 9.50 -0.02
N LYS A 132 15.23 9.83 -1.11
CA LYS A 132 15.49 11.02 -1.92
C LYS A 132 15.40 12.30 -1.09
N SER A 133 14.39 12.43 -0.23
CA SER A 133 14.21 13.60 0.65
C SER A 133 15.34 13.74 1.68
N MET A 134 15.95 12.63 2.09
CA MET A 134 17.12 12.61 2.99
C MET A 134 18.44 12.84 2.25
N GLY A 135 18.45 12.99 0.92
CA GLY A 135 19.66 13.04 0.11
C GLY A 135 20.49 11.74 0.20
N ARG A 136 19.81 10.60 0.34
CA ARG A 136 20.41 9.27 0.50
C ARG A 136 19.88 8.32 -0.58
N GLU A 137 20.65 7.28 -0.84
CA GLU A 137 20.18 6.13 -1.62
C GLU A 137 19.83 4.97 -0.69
N PRO A 138 18.88 4.10 -1.08
CA PRO A 138 18.62 2.86 -0.35
C PRO A 138 19.88 1.98 -0.32
N SER A 139 20.10 1.30 0.80
CA SER A 139 21.17 0.31 0.88
C SER A 139 20.90 -0.83 -0.10
N LYS A 140 21.94 -1.30 -0.80
CA LYS A 140 21.81 -2.47 -1.67
C LYS A 140 21.42 -3.69 -0.83
N PRO A 141 20.51 -4.55 -1.31
CA PRO A 141 20.21 -5.81 -0.64
C PRO A 141 21.50 -6.62 -0.48
N LYS A 142 21.66 -7.30 0.66
CA LYS A 142 22.79 -8.20 0.87
C LYS A 142 22.62 -9.40 -0.07
N GLU A 143 23.53 -9.55 -1.03
CA GLU A 143 23.68 -10.81 -1.75
C GLU A 143 24.29 -11.81 -0.76
N GLU A 144 23.46 -12.72 -0.24
CA GLU A 144 23.90 -13.86 0.59
C GLU A 144 24.19 -15.10 -0.25
#